data_AF-A0A7V2AJ92-F1
#
_entry.id   AF-A0A7V2AJ92-F1
#
_cell.length_a   1.000
_cell.length_b   1.000
_cell.length_c   1.000
_cell.angle_alpha   90.00
_cell.angle_beta   90.00
_cell.angle_gamma   90.00
#
_symmetry.space_group_name_H-M   'P 1'
#
loop_
_entity.id
_entity.type
_entity.pdbx_description
1 polymer ?
#
loop_
_entity_poly.entity_id
_entity_poly.type
_entity_poly.pdbx_seq_one_letter_code
_entity_poly.pdbx_strand_id
1 'polypeptide(L)'
;MHKKIIEKIMASQSKERVTYFNAVIVQLEHDGRFESQGNIIFTVLKDVIPDTPIYLDADDFADLLYDFIRYNNNSIRQIMFSQSYLRDARAMRSVTGHFITQVVALSFEKEEKGEIDMGELSVHKLTWPYRDTDVLDPDDDPEEWLAAVKRSEDWSKLQKEDRRKSGLSRIDDKAMALFKKNSDKKDAG
;
A
#
# COMPACT_ATOMS: atom_id res chain seq x y z
N MET A 1 -23.19 -22.24 -7.12
CA MET A 1 -24.18 -21.54 -6.26
C MET A 1 -23.55 -20.39 -5.45
N HIS A 2 -22.27 -20.49 -5.08
CA HIS A 2 -21.59 -19.51 -4.21
C HIS A 2 -21.28 -18.14 -4.85
N LYS A 3 -21.09 -18.04 -6.18
CA LYS A 3 -20.92 -16.77 -6.90
C LYS A 3 -22.03 -15.74 -6.63
N LYS A 4 -23.28 -16.18 -6.49
CA LYS A 4 -24.44 -15.32 -6.17
C LYS A 4 -24.30 -14.55 -4.86
N ILE A 5 -23.52 -15.06 -3.90
CA ILE A 5 -23.29 -14.40 -2.61
C ILE A 5 -22.43 -13.14 -2.78
N ILE A 6 -21.55 -13.15 -3.78
CA ILE A 6 -20.56 -12.11 -4.04
C ILE A 6 -21.05 -11.13 -5.12
N GLU A 7 -21.90 -11.57 -6.04
CA GLU A 7 -22.47 -10.72 -7.12
C GLU A 7 -23.02 -9.38 -6.62
N LYS A 8 -23.74 -9.36 -5.49
CA LYS A 8 -24.29 -8.13 -4.91
C LYS A 8 -23.22 -7.16 -4.42
N ILE A 9 -22.10 -7.70 -3.92
CA ILE A 9 -20.97 -6.89 -3.44
C ILE A 9 -20.17 -6.40 -4.64
N MET A 10 -19.92 -7.26 -5.64
CA MET A 10 -19.26 -6.86 -6.88
C MET A 10 -20.01 -5.76 -7.62
N ALA A 11 -21.34 -5.77 -7.62
CA ALA A 11 -22.14 -4.70 -8.23
C ALA A 11 -21.93 -3.32 -7.58
N SER A 12 -21.44 -3.26 -6.34
CA SER A 12 -21.15 -2.01 -5.62
C SER A 12 -19.71 -1.50 -5.82
N GLN A 13 -18.86 -2.27 -6.52
CA GLN A 13 -17.43 -1.98 -6.66
C GLN A 13 -17.11 -1.37 -8.03
N SER A 14 -15.93 -0.74 -8.14
CA SER A 14 -15.43 -0.21 -9.41
C SER A 14 -15.13 -1.32 -10.42
N LYS A 15 -15.19 -1.00 -11.72
CA LYS A 15 -15.03 -1.98 -12.82
C LYS A 15 -13.69 -2.71 -12.76
N GLU A 16 -12.62 -2.03 -12.36
CA GLU A 16 -11.27 -2.61 -12.21
C GLU A 16 -11.23 -3.65 -11.08
N ARG A 17 -11.78 -3.33 -9.91
CA ARG A 17 -11.87 -4.26 -8.77
C ARG A 17 -12.70 -5.49 -9.13
N VAL A 18 -13.80 -5.30 -9.86
CA VAL A 18 -14.65 -6.42 -10.30
C VAL A 18 -13.89 -7.36 -11.24
N THR A 19 -13.12 -6.83 -12.20
CA THR A 19 -12.29 -7.64 -13.09
C THR A 19 -11.25 -8.44 -12.29
N TYR A 20 -10.54 -7.78 -11.37
CA TYR A 20 -9.53 -8.43 -10.53
C TYR A 20 -10.12 -9.57 -9.68
N PHE A 21 -11.19 -9.29 -8.93
CA PHE A 21 -11.79 -10.32 -8.09
C PHE A 21 -12.46 -11.44 -8.89
N ASN A 22 -12.90 -11.18 -10.13
CA ASN A 22 -13.35 -12.26 -11.02
C ASN A 22 -12.19 -13.18 -11.42
N ALA A 23 -11.00 -12.64 -11.70
CA ALA A 23 -9.81 -13.44 -11.97
C ALA A 23 -9.44 -14.31 -10.75
N VAL A 24 -9.46 -13.73 -9.55
CA VAL A 24 -9.25 -14.46 -8.28
C VAL A 24 -10.30 -15.58 -8.12
N ILE A 25 -11.58 -15.31 -8.35
CA ILE A 25 -12.64 -16.32 -8.21
C ILE A 25 -12.47 -17.45 -9.23
N VAL A 26 -12.12 -17.13 -10.47
CA VAL A 26 -11.83 -18.15 -11.50
C VAL A 26 -10.68 -19.03 -11.05
N GLN A 27 -9.61 -18.44 -10.51
CA GLN A 27 -8.46 -19.19 -9.99
C GLN A 27 -8.85 -20.10 -8.81
N LEU A 28 -9.62 -19.58 -7.85
CA LEU A 28 -10.15 -20.35 -6.72
C LEU A 28 -11.06 -21.51 -7.15
N GLU A 29 -11.79 -21.36 -8.27
CA GLU A 29 -12.63 -22.44 -8.82
C GLU A 29 -11.82 -23.54 -9.53
N HIS A 30 -10.63 -23.22 -10.05
CA HIS A 30 -9.75 -24.19 -10.73
C HIS A 30 -8.81 -24.92 -9.77
N ASP A 31 -8.52 -24.35 -8.60
CA ASP A 31 -7.67 -25.00 -7.61
C ASP A 31 -8.48 -26.00 -6.74
N GLY A 32 -8.17 -27.29 -6.92
CA GLY A 32 -8.80 -28.41 -6.22
C GLY A 32 -8.64 -28.39 -4.70
N ARG A 33 -7.71 -27.58 -4.15
CA ARG A 33 -7.58 -27.38 -2.71
C ARG A 33 -8.82 -26.73 -2.08
N PHE A 34 -9.58 -25.97 -2.86
CA PHE A 34 -10.72 -25.19 -2.39
C PHE A 34 -12.07 -25.89 -2.49
N GLU A 35 -12.18 -27.00 -3.23
CA GLU A 35 -13.44 -27.72 -3.46
C GLU A 35 -14.12 -28.13 -2.14
N SER A 36 -13.34 -28.61 -1.17
CA SER A 36 -13.87 -29.08 0.12
C SER A 36 -14.33 -27.96 1.06
N GLN A 37 -13.89 -26.71 0.84
CA GLN A 37 -14.12 -25.58 1.75
C GLN A 37 -14.77 -24.36 1.08
N GLY A 38 -15.36 -24.53 -0.11
CA GLY A 38 -15.98 -23.45 -0.90
C GLY A 38 -16.84 -22.50 -0.06
N ASN A 39 -17.73 -23.04 0.77
CA ASN A 39 -18.61 -22.25 1.65
C ASN A 39 -17.86 -21.24 2.54
N ILE A 40 -16.76 -21.66 3.15
CA ILE A 40 -15.97 -20.83 4.06
C ILE A 40 -15.26 -19.73 3.26
N ILE A 41 -14.63 -20.11 2.15
CA ILE A 41 -13.85 -19.21 1.29
C ILE A 41 -14.74 -18.09 0.77
N PHE A 42 -15.89 -18.42 0.18
CA PHE A 42 -16.81 -17.42 -0.36
C PHE A 42 -17.42 -16.53 0.72
N THR A 43 -17.52 -17.01 1.97
CA THR A 43 -18.00 -16.21 3.11
C THR A 43 -16.94 -15.24 3.59
N VAL A 44 -15.67 -15.66 3.67
CA VAL A 44 -14.52 -14.79 3.98
C VAL A 44 -14.33 -13.76 2.86
N LEU A 45 -14.35 -14.19 1.60
CA LEU A 45 -14.16 -13.31 0.45
C LEU A 45 -15.25 -12.23 0.37
N LYS A 46 -16.51 -12.58 0.69
CA LYS A 46 -17.61 -11.62 0.80
C LYS A 46 -17.31 -10.48 1.78
N ASP A 47 -16.73 -10.79 2.93
CA ASP A 47 -16.43 -9.80 3.97
C ASP A 47 -15.17 -8.97 3.65
N VAL A 48 -14.23 -9.57 2.92
CA VAL A 48 -12.91 -8.99 2.61
C VAL A 48 -12.95 -8.07 1.38
N ILE A 49 -13.69 -8.44 0.31
CA ILE A 49 -13.75 -7.71 -0.97
C ILE A 49 -13.91 -6.18 -0.82
N PRO A 50 -14.76 -5.65 0.07
CA PRO A 50 -14.93 -4.20 0.20
C PRO A 50 -13.66 -3.47 0.64
N ASP A 51 -12.84 -4.10 1.48
CA ASP A 51 -11.78 -3.44 2.24
C ASP A 51 -10.36 -3.82 1.73
N THR A 52 -10.21 -4.88 0.94
CA THR A 52 -8.90 -5.29 0.40
C THR A 52 -8.38 -4.39 -0.72
N PRO A 53 -7.06 -4.10 -0.76
CA PRO A 53 -6.40 -3.52 -1.93
C PRO A 53 -6.29 -4.53 -3.09
N ILE A 54 -6.05 -4.01 -4.30
CA ILE A 54 -5.93 -4.79 -5.56
C ILE A 54 -4.49 -4.84 -6.09
N TYR A 55 -3.49 -4.64 -5.23
CA TYR A 55 -2.08 -4.53 -5.63
C TYR A 55 -1.36 -5.86 -5.77
N LEU A 56 -1.93 -6.96 -5.26
CA LEU A 56 -1.36 -8.29 -5.40
C LEU A 56 -1.82 -8.95 -6.69
N ASP A 57 -1.02 -9.90 -7.18
CA ASP A 57 -1.47 -10.80 -8.22
C ASP A 57 -2.54 -11.76 -7.68
N ALA A 58 -3.41 -12.22 -8.59
CA ALA A 58 -4.52 -13.10 -8.23
C ALA A 58 -4.05 -14.44 -7.64
N ASP A 59 -2.87 -14.92 -8.06
CA ASP A 59 -2.26 -16.16 -7.58
C ASP A 59 -1.79 -16.02 -6.13
N ASP A 60 -1.00 -14.98 -5.81
CA ASP A 60 -0.54 -14.76 -4.44
C ASP A 60 -1.71 -14.51 -3.49
N PHE A 61 -2.74 -13.79 -3.96
CA PHE A 61 -3.94 -13.57 -3.16
C PHE A 61 -4.67 -14.88 -2.86
N ALA A 62 -4.78 -15.78 -3.85
CA ALA A 62 -5.41 -17.09 -3.66
C ALA A 62 -4.61 -17.97 -2.69
N ASP A 63 -3.29 -18.00 -2.80
CA ASP A 63 -2.40 -18.74 -1.90
C ASP A 63 -2.47 -18.20 -0.46
N LEU A 64 -2.42 -16.88 -0.29
CA LEU A 64 -2.54 -16.24 1.03
C LEU A 64 -3.92 -16.54 1.64
N LEU A 65 -4.98 -16.51 0.83
CA LEU A 65 -6.33 -16.86 1.29
C LEU A 65 -6.42 -18.32 1.74
N TYR A 66 -5.79 -19.24 1.01
CA TYR A 66 -5.73 -20.64 1.41
C TYR A 66 -5.04 -20.83 2.75
N ASP A 67 -3.84 -20.27 2.90
CA ASP A 67 -3.07 -20.38 4.13
C ASP A 67 -3.82 -19.75 5.30
N PHE A 68 -4.40 -18.58 5.11
CA PHE A 68 -5.21 -17.92 6.13
C PHE A 68 -6.38 -18.81 6.60
N ILE A 69 -7.12 -19.41 5.67
CA ILE A 69 -8.25 -20.30 5.99
C ILE A 69 -7.77 -21.59 6.66
N ARG A 70 -6.60 -22.11 6.26
CA ARG A 70 -5.99 -23.29 6.87
C ARG A 70 -5.61 -23.04 8.33
N TYR A 71 -4.96 -21.92 8.63
CA TYR A 71 -4.55 -21.58 9.99
C TYR A 71 -5.71 -21.13 10.89
N ASN A 72 -6.72 -20.45 10.34
CA ASN A 72 -7.83 -19.88 11.11
C ASN A 72 -9.13 -20.68 11.02
N ASN A 73 -9.10 -21.90 10.46
CA ASN A 73 -10.31 -22.68 10.16
C ASN A 73 -11.24 -22.84 11.39
N ASN A 74 -10.66 -23.18 12.53
CA ASN A 74 -11.39 -23.41 13.76
C ASN A 74 -12.07 -22.14 14.27
N SER A 75 -11.35 -21.02 14.27
CA SER A 75 -11.88 -19.70 14.68
C SER A 75 -12.99 -19.24 13.75
N ILE A 76 -12.81 -19.40 12.44
CA ILE A 76 -13.81 -19.05 11.44
C ILE A 76 -15.08 -19.89 11.62
N ARG A 77 -14.95 -21.20 11.83
CA ARG A 77 -16.11 -22.08 12.12
C ARG A 77 -16.82 -21.69 13.41
N GLN A 78 -16.07 -21.42 14.48
CA GLN A 78 -16.67 -20.99 15.75
C GLN A 78 -17.51 -19.73 15.61
N ILE A 79 -17.05 -18.75 14.82
CA ILE A 79 -17.79 -17.52 14.57
C ILE A 79 -18.98 -17.78 13.65
N MET A 80 -18.82 -18.53 12.57
CA MET A 80 -19.95 -18.83 11.66
C MET A 80 -21.10 -19.55 12.36
N PHE A 81 -20.81 -20.37 13.38
CA PHE A 81 -21.82 -21.06 14.18
C PHE A 81 -22.18 -20.34 15.48
N SER A 82 -21.66 -19.13 15.73
CA SER A 82 -21.99 -18.36 16.92
C SER A 82 -23.33 -17.64 16.79
N GLN A 83 -23.99 -17.42 17.93
CA GLN A 83 -25.20 -16.60 17.99
C GLN A 83 -24.93 -15.14 17.58
N SER A 84 -23.68 -14.65 17.73
CA SER A 84 -23.31 -13.30 17.33
C SER A 84 -23.34 -13.12 15.82
N TYR A 85 -22.88 -14.11 15.04
CA TYR A 85 -22.91 -14.04 13.58
C TYR A 85 -24.33 -14.06 13.00
N LEU A 86 -25.26 -14.80 13.65
CA LEU A 86 -26.68 -14.79 13.28
C LEU A 86 -27.34 -13.42 13.49
N ARG A 87 -26.86 -12.64 14.47
CA ARG A 87 -27.37 -11.30 14.78
C ARG A 87 -26.69 -10.21 13.96
N ASP A 88 -25.38 -10.33 13.75
CA ASP A 88 -24.58 -9.39 12.97
C ASP A 88 -23.54 -10.14 12.13
N ALA A 89 -23.70 -10.06 10.81
CA ALA A 89 -22.79 -10.66 9.85
C ALA A 89 -21.37 -10.06 9.91
N ARG A 90 -21.21 -8.85 10.50
CA ARG A 90 -19.90 -8.20 10.67
C ARG A 90 -19.04 -8.83 11.76
N ALA A 91 -19.56 -9.78 12.53
CA ALA A 91 -18.76 -10.49 13.55
C ALA A 91 -17.51 -11.16 12.96
N MET A 92 -17.54 -11.54 11.67
CA MET A 92 -16.40 -12.09 10.94
C MET A 92 -15.22 -11.12 10.77
N ARG A 93 -15.45 -9.79 10.83
CA ARG A 93 -14.41 -8.76 10.70
C ARG A 93 -13.28 -8.88 11.71
N SER A 94 -13.56 -9.46 12.87
CA SER A 94 -12.54 -9.73 13.89
C SER A 94 -11.42 -10.63 13.39
N VAL A 95 -11.74 -11.59 12.51
CA VAL A 95 -10.77 -12.56 11.96
C VAL A 95 -10.33 -12.12 10.57
N THR A 96 -11.26 -11.68 9.71
CA THR A 96 -10.94 -11.22 8.34
C THR A 96 -10.11 -9.93 8.32
N GLY A 97 -10.17 -9.11 9.37
CA GLY A 97 -9.27 -7.96 9.53
C GLY A 97 -7.79 -8.35 9.53
N HIS A 98 -7.45 -9.50 10.13
CA HIS A 98 -6.07 -10.02 10.11
C HIS A 98 -5.63 -10.41 8.70
N PHE A 99 -6.53 -10.96 7.89
CA PHE A 99 -6.25 -11.25 6.49
C PHE A 99 -5.93 -9.98 5.71
N ILE A 100 -6.73 -8.93 5.87
CA ILE A 100 -6.49 -7.63 5.20
C ILE A 100 -5.12 -7.09 5.58
N THR A 101 -4.73 -7.16 6.86
CA THR A 101 -3.39 -6.72 7.29
C THR A 101 -2.26 -7.54 6.68
N GLN A 102 -2.46 -8.85 6.47
CA GLN A 102 -1.47 -9.70 5.80
C GLN A 102 -1.34 -9.37 4.32
N VAL A 103 -2.46 -9.13 3.63
CA VAL A 103 -2.46 -8.70 2.23
C VAL A 103 -1.70 -7.38 2.08
N VAL A 104 -1.98 -6.41 2.97
CA VAL A 104 -1.29 -5.11 2.97
C VAL A 104 0.22 -5.27 3.25
N ALA A 105 0.59 -6.11 4.23
CA ALA A 105 2.00 -6.37 4.53
C ALA A 105 2.73 -6.98 3.33
N LEU A 106 2.12 -7.96 2.66
CA LEU A 106 2.70 -8.59 1.48
C LEU A 106 2.84 -7.60 0.31
N SER A 107 1.86 -6.71 0.11
CA SER A 107 2.00 -5.65 -0.91
C SER A 107 3.17 -4.74 -0.63
N PHE A 108 3.40 -4.34 0.63
CA PHE A 108 4.56 -3.52 0.98
C PHE A 108 5.88 -4.28 0.78
N GLU A 109 5.95 -5.56 1.15
CA GLU A 109 7.15 -6.36 0.91
C GLU A 109 7.47 -6.50 -0.58
N LYS A 110 6.46 -6.61 -1.43
CA LYS A 110 6.63 -6.69 -2.88
C LYS A 110 6.99 -5.34 -3.51
N GLU A 111 6.48 -4.24 -2.97
CA GLU A 111 6.90 -2.88 -3.32
C GLU A 111 8.38 -2.67 -2.96
N GLU A 112 8.81 -3.04 -1.75
CA GLU A 112 10.21 -2.95 -1.32
C GLU A 112 11.16 -3.78 -2.20
N LYS A 113 10.68 -4.90 -2.75
CA LYS A 113 11.42 -5.74 -3.70
C LYS A 113 11.41 -5.21 -5.14
N GLY A 114 10.60 -4.18 -5.42
CA GLY A 114 10.44 -3.61 -6.76
C GLY A 114 9.63 -4.49 -7.72
N GLU A 115 8.86 -5.46 -7.21
CA GLU A 115 8.00 -6.32 -8.04
C GLU A 115 6.69 -5.64 -8.42
N ILE A 116 6.21 -4.71 -7.59
CA ILE A 116 5.01 -3.90 -7.83
C ILE A 116 5.48 -2.48 -8.19
N ASP A 117 5.45 -2.15 -9.47
CA ASP A 117 5.72 -0.79 -9.94
C ASP A 117 4.44 0.05 -9.80
N MET A 118 4.27 0.64 -8.61
CA MET A 118 3.29 1.71 -8.37
C MET A 118 3.86 2.97 -9.02
N GLY A 119 3.80 3.02 -10.35
CA GLY A 119 4.50 3.98 -11.21
C GLY A 119 4.78 5.32 -10.51
N GLU A 120 6.07 5.66 -10.41
CA GLU A 120 6.63 6.74 -9.58
C GLU A 120 5.62 7.83 -9.21
N LEU A 121 5.03 7.75 -8.01
CA LEU A 121 4.57 8.97 -7.37
C LEU A 121 5.83 9.75 -7.00
N SER A 122 6.19 10.73 -7.83
CA SER A 122 7.12 11.79 -7.46
C SER A 122 6.51 12.55 -6.27
N VAL A 123 6.76 12.05 -5.06
CA VAL A 123 6.33 12.72 -3.83
C VAL A 123 7.15 14.00 -3.72
N HIS A 124 6.63 15.09 -4.30
CA HIS A 124 7.08 16.44 -4.03
C HIS A 124 6.85 16.71 -2.54
N LYS A 125 7.90 16.53 -1.74
CA LYS A 125 7.89 16.82 -0.31
C LYS A 125 7.83 18.32 -0.09
N LEU A 126 6.62 18.86 0.01
CA LEU A 126 6.38 20.24 0.45
C LEU A 126 6.75 20.38 1.93
N THR A 127 7.98 20.82 2.23
CA THR A 127 8.40 21.15 3.59
C THR A 127 8.09 22.60 3.92
N TRP A 128 7.22 22.84 4.90
CA TRP A 128 6.90 24.18 5.39
C TRP A 128 8.14 24.87 6.01
N PRO A 129 8.41 26.16 5.74
CA PRO A 129 7.63 27.06 4.89
C PRO A 129 7.86 26.79 3.40
N TYR A 130 6.80 26.84 2.59
CA TYR A 130 6.87 26.63 1.15
C TYR A 130 7.81 27.63 0.48
N ARG A 131 8.62 27.17 -0.47
CA ARG A 131 9.32 28.05 -1.41
C ARG A 131 8.38 28.38 -2.56
N ASP A 132 8.57 29.56 -3.15
CA ASP A 132 7.92 29.87 -4.43
C ASP A 132 8.28 28.84 -5.52
N THR A 133 9.44 28.18 -5.40
CA THR A 133 9.89 27.08 -6.26
C THR A 133 9.24 25.72 -5.97
N ASP A 134 8.61 25.54 -4.80
CA ASP A 134 7.96 24.28 -4.43
C ASP A 134 6.52 24.21 -4.99
N VAL A 135 5.98 25.36 -5.41
CA VAL A 135 4.61 25.52 -5.92
C VAL A 135 4.57 25.53 -7.45
N LEU A 136 5.70 25.87 -8.09
CA LEU A 136 5.81 25.99 -9.54
C LEU A 136 6.55 24.77 -10.10
N ASP A 137 5.93 24.12 -11.09
CA ASP A 137 6.54 23.01 -11.82
C ASP A 137 7.43 23.56 -12.95
N PRO A 138 8.73 23.18 -13.02
CA PRO A 138 9.63 23.62 -14.08
C PRO A 138 9.19 23.16 -15.49
N ASP A 139 8.39 22.09 -15.59
CA ASP A 139 7.95 21.54 -16.88
C ASP A 139 6.69 22.25 -17.40
N ASP A 140 5.83 22.76 -16.52
CA ASP A 140 4.62 23.52 -16.90
C ASP A 140 4.92 25.00 -17.17
N ASP A 141 5.69 25.68 -16.29
CA ASP A 141 5.93 27.13 -16.35
C ASP A 141 7.41 27.51 -16.08
N PRO A 142 8.31 27.31 -17.07
CA PRO A 142 9.76 27.47 -16.88
C PRO A 142 10.20 28.91 -16.60
N GLU A 143 9.50 29.91 -17.14
CA GLU A 143 9.83 31.33 -16.93
C GLU A 143 9.51 31.79 -15.49
N GLU A 144 8.39 31.35 -14.93
CA GLU A 144 7.99 31.68 -13.56
C GLU A 144 8.83 30.94 -12.53
N TRP A 145 9.21 29.69 -12.82
CA TRP A 145 10.15 28.92 -12.01
C TRP A 145 11.51 29.61 -11.89
N LEU A 146 12.08 30.08 -13.01
CA LEU A 146 13.34 30.84 -13.01
C LEU A 146 13.22 32.17 -12.22
N ALA A 147 12.08 32.84 -12.29
CA ALA A 147 11.82 34.04 -11.50
C ALA A 147 11.71 33.72 -9.99
N ALA A 148 11.13 32.58 -9.62
CA ALA A 148 11.07 32.10 -8.24
C ALA A 148 12.46 31.72 -7.70
N VAL A 149 13.31 31.09 -8.52
CA VAL A 149 14.72 30.81 -8.15
C VAL A 149 15.46 32.10 -7.86
N LYS A 150 15.38 33.11 -8.75
CA LYS A 150 16.01 34.42 -8.53
C LYS A 150 15.52 35.11 -7.26
N ARG A 151 14.20 35.11 -7.00
CA ARG A 151 13.62 35.63 -5.75
C ARG A 151 14.18 34.93 -4.52
N SER A 152 14.36 33.61 -4.58
CA SER A 152 14.92 32.82 -3.47
C SER A 152 16.40 33.13 -3.21
N GLU A 153 17.19 33.32 -4.27
CA GLU A 153 18.61 33.69 -4.16
C GLU A 153 18.78 35.10 -3.57
N ASP A 154 17.93 36.05 -3.99
CA ASP A 154 17.97 37.41 -3.49
C ASP A 154 17.50 37.51 -2.03
N TRP A 155 16.48 36.72 -1.65
CA TRP A 155 16.05 36.58 -0.26
C TRP A 155 17.15 35.98 0.62
N SER A 156 17.85 34.95 0.14
CA SER A 156 18.98 34.30 0.82
C SER A 156 20.17 35.25 1.02
N LYS A 157 20.44 36.14 0.06
CA LYS A 157 21.47 37.19 0.21
C LYS A 157 21.08 38.25 1.26
N LEU A 158 19.78 38.54 1.40
CA LEU A 158 19.24 39.50 2.37
C LEU A 158 19.20 38.95 3.81
N GLN A 159 18.77 37.70 3.96
CA GLN A 159 18.70 37.01 5.25
C GLN A 159 19.98 36.20 5.44
N LYS A 160 21.01 36.80 6.07
CA LYS A 160 22.32 36.16 6.35
C LYS A 160 22.24 34.83 7.15
N GLU A 161 21.07 34.43 7.62
CA GLU A 161 20.82 33.13 8.23
C GLU A 161 19.58 32.47 7.64
N ASP A 162 19.77 31.28 7.07
CA ASP A 162 18.67 30.40 6.70
C ASP A 162 18.13 29.72 7.97
N ARG A 163 16.91 30.09 8.38
CA ARG A 163 16.21 29.53 9.55
C ARG A 163 16.04 28.01 9.50
N ARG A 164 16.30 27.36 8.35
CA ARG A 164 16.26 25.91 8.16
C ARG A 164 17.57 25.19 8.57
N LYS A 165 18.70 25.89 8.67
CA LYS A 165 20.00 25.28 9.04
C LYS A 165 20.09 24.80 10.49
N SER A 166 19.20 25.23 11.39
CA SER A 166 19.34 24.93 12.83
C SER A 166 18.84 23.53 13.24
N GLY A 167 17.95 22.90 12.46
CA GLY A 167 17.36 21.60 12.78
C GLY A 167 17.90 20.41 11.98
N LEU A 168 18.05 20.56 10.65
CA LEU A 168 18.36 19.45 9.74
C LEU A 168 19.84 19.19 9.47
N SER A 169 20.70 20.21 9.68
CA SER A 169 22.15 20.09 9.43
C SER A 169 22.81 18.94 10.21
N ARG A 170 22.27 18.54 11.36
CA ARG A 170 22.89 17.48 12.18
C ARG A 170 22.77 16.07 11.60
N ILE A 171 21.82 15.81 10.70
CA ILE A 171 21.57 14.46 10.19
C ILE A 171 22.29 14.26 8.86
N ASP A 172 22.12 15.21 7.93
CA ASP A 172 22.74 15.13 6.61
C ASP A 172 24.25 15.38 6.67
N ASP A 173 24.74 16.27 7.55
CA ASP A 173 26.19 16.44 7.74
C ASP A 173 26.83 15.20 8.38
N LYS A 174 26.10 14.48 9.25
CA LYS A 174 26.56 13.21 9.82
C LYS A 174 26.53 12.09 8.78
N ALA A 175 25.51 12.03 7.93
CA ALA A 175 25.39 11.05 6.86
C ALA A 175 26.47 11.26 5.79
N MET A 176 26.73 12.52 5.38
CA MET A 176 27.81 12.88 4.47
C MET A 176 29.20 12.62 5.08
N ALA A 177 29.40 12.90 6.37
CA ALA A 177 30.67 12.58 7.04
C ALA A 177 30.92 11.07 7.13
N LEU A 178 29.87 10.26 7.37
CA LEU A 178 29.96 8.80 7.36
C LEU A 178 30.20 8.24 5.95
N PHE A 179 29.56 8.82 4.94
CA PHE A 179 29.75 8.43 3.54
C PHE A 179 31.18 8.72 3.07
N LYS A 180 31.70 9.91 3.39
CA LYS A 180 33.08 10.32 3.06
C LYS A 180 34.13 9.47 3.78
N LYS A 181 33.88 9.11 5.05
CA LYS A 181 34.76 8.21 5.81
C LYS A 181 34.77 6.79 5.26
N ASN A 182 33.70 6.35 4.60
CA ASN A 182 33.59 5.05 3.95
C ASN A 182 34.15 5.04 2.52
N SER A 183 34.10 6.15 1.78
CA SER A 183 34.77 6.30 0.49
C SER A 183 36.28 6.33 0.65
N ASP A 184 36.80 7.12 1.61
CA ASP A 184 38.24 7.27 1.83
C ASP A 184 38.91 5.97 2.32
N LYS A 185 38.13 5.05 2.91
CA LYS A 185 38.59 3.70 3.29
C LYS A 185 38.61 2.70 2.13
N LYS A 186 37.83 2.94 1.07
CA LYS A 186 37.80 2.08 -0.12
C LYS A 186 38.93 2.41 -1.10
N ASP A 187 39.39 3.65 -1.13
CA ASP A 187 40.44 4.11 -2.04
C ASP A 187 41.87 3.92 -1.48
N ALA A 188 42.00 3.39 -0.26
CA ALA A 188 43.27 3.19 0.44
C ALA A 188 43.65 1.71 0.67
N GLY A 189 42.98 0.77 -0.01
CA GLY A 189 43.30 -0.67 -0.01
C GLY A 189 43.42 -1.21 -1.43
#